data_AF-A0A4Y2PMP0-F1
#
_entry.id   AF-A0A4Y2PMP0-F1
#
_cell.length_a   1.000
_cell.length_b   1.000
_cell.length_c   1.000
_cell.angle_alpha   90.00
_cell.angle_beta   90.00
_cell.angle_gamma   90.00
#
_symmetry.space_group_name_H-M   'P 1'
#
loop_
_entity.id
_entity.type
_entity.pdbx_description
1 polymer ?
#
loop_
_entity_poly.entity_id
_entity_poly.type
_entity_poly.pdbx_seq_one_letter_code
_entity_poly.pdbx_strand_id
1 'polypeptide(L)'
;MNTKDLDYLKGVTLSDEDFSRPSECDIILGSDCLFTTLRNGGIIGSEGKQIAQSTMFGWVEAGQIRKGSNSSSCTQSHLICVESDSNIDSILQQFWQEEELPIKMSFLFGRRVL
;
A
#
# COMPACT_ATOMS: atom_id res chain seq x y z
N MET A 1 13.79 5.66 -3.92
CA MET A 1 13.11 6.32 -5.04
C MET A 1 14.00 7.44 -5.55
N ASN A 2 14.25 7.56 -6.87
CA ASN A 2 15.04 8.68 -7.39
C ASN A 2 14.10 9.90 -7.51
N THR A 3 14.51 11.06 -7.04
CA THR A 3 13.70 12.30 -7.09
C THR A 3 13.35 12.74 -8.50
N LYS A 4 14.13 12.32 -9.53
CA LYS A 4 13.82 12.58 -10.94
C LYS A 4 12.59 11.83 -11.44
N ASP A 5 12.29 10.68 -10.86
CA ASP A 5 11.13 9.87 -11.26
C ASP A 5 9.81 10.54 -10.83
N LEU A 6 9.87 11.57 -9.97
CA LEU A 6 8.72 12.30 -9.43
C LEU A 6 8.45 13.66 -10.09
N ASP A 7 9.26 14.05 -11.09
CA ASP A 7 9.10 15.35 -11.76
C ASP A 7 7.70 15.51 -12.41
N TYR A 8 7.07 14.41 -12.81
CA TYR A 8 5.71 14.39 -13.36
C TYR A 8 4.61 14.70 -12.33
N LEU A 9 4.94 14.63 -11.03
CA LEU A 9 4.05 14.98 -9.92
C LEU A 9 4.24 16.42 -9.44
N LYS A 10 5.01 17.25 -10.15
CA LYS A 10 5.17 18.67 -9.78
C LYS A 10 3.83 19.40 -9.83
N GLY A 11 3.46 19.99 -8.70
CA GLY A 11 2.22 20.76 -8.56
C GLY A 11 0.97 19.95 -8.24
N VAL A 12 1.10 18.64 -7.96
CA VAL A 12 0.00 17.86 -7.39
C VAL A 12 0.14 17.71 -5.88
N THR A 13 -1.00 17.67 -5.19
CA THR A 13 -1.08 17.32 -3.76
C THR A 13 -1.35 15.82 -3.64
N LEU A 14 -0.35 15.07 -3.20
CA LEU A 14 -0.50 13.64 -2.97
C LEU A 14 -1.43 13.35 -1.80
N SER A 15 -2.09 12.19 -1.84
CA SER A 15 -2.96 11.73 -0.74
C SER A 15 -2.14 11.37 0.51
N ASP A 16 -0.88 11.01 0.29
CA ASP A 16 0.12 10.75 1.33
C ASP A 16 1.43 11.43 0.92
N GLU A 17 1.85 12.44 1.68
CA GLU A 17 3.11 13.18 1.41
C GLU A 17 4.35 12.31 1.66
N ASP A 18 4.22 11.31 2.53
CA ASP A 18 5.29 10.40 2.95
C ASP A 18 5.17 9.00 2.29
N PHE A 19 4.37 8.86 1.21
CA PHE A 19 4.09 7.57 0.54
C PHE A 19 5.31 6.71 0.17
N SER A 20 6.49 7.34 0.06
CA SER A 20 7.77 6.66 -0.22
C SER A 20 8.40 5.99 1.00
N ARG A 21 7.81 6.16 2.19
CA ARG A 21 8.25 5.64 3.48
C ARG A 21 7.17 4.69 4.02
N PRO A 22 7.52 3.46 4.43
CA PRO A 22 6.56 2.58 5.09
C PRO A 22 6.00 3.21 6.37
N SER A 23 4.68 3.19 6.52
CA SER A 23 3.92 3.66 7.67
C SER A 23 2.81 2.66 8.01
N GLU A 24 2.17 2.83 9.17
CA GLU A 24 0.98 2.04 9.51
C GLU A 24 -0.19 2.39 8.58
N CYS A 25 -0.99 1.39 8.23
CA CYS A 25 -2.20 1.60 7.42
C CYS A 25 -3.37 1.91 8.35
N ASP A 26 -3.94 3.11 8.23
CA ASP A 26 -5.08 3.53 9.05
C ASP A 26 -6.39 2.85 8.61
N ILE A 27 -6.60 2.72 7.29
CA ILE A 27 -7.87 2.27 6.70
C ILE A 27 -7.59 1.48 5.41
N ILE A 28 -8.26 0.33 5.28
CA ILE A 28 -8.33 -0.44 4.04
C ILE A 28 -9.70 -0.19 3.39
N LEU A 29 -9.70 0.25 2.13
CA LEU A 29 -10.92 0.46 1.35
C LEU A 29 -11.27 -0.80 0.56
N GLY A 30 -12.55 -1.18 0.60
CA GLY A 30 -13.09 -2.23 -0.25
C GLY A 30 -13.05 -1.87 -1.74
N SER A 31 -13.08 -2.88 -2.60
CA SER A 31 -13.07 -2.68 -4.06
C SER A 31 -14.35 -2.02 -4.58
N ASP A 32 -15.45 -2.16 -3.85
CA ASP A 32 -16.73 -1.47 -4.07
C ASP A 32 -16.61 0.06 -3.94
N CYS A 33 -15.65 0.55 -3.15
CA CYS A 33 -15.35 1.96 -2.97
C CYS A 33 -14.44 2.53 -4.07
N LEU A 34 -13.76 1.69 -4.86
CA LEU A 34 -12.72 2.16 -5.79
C LEU A 34 -13.27 3.23 -6.74
N PHE A 35 -14.33 2.93 -7.48
CA PHE A 35 -14.86 3.83 -8.51
C PHE A 35 -15.54 5.09 -7.95
N THR A 36 -15.99 5.07 -6.69
CA THR A 36 -16.61 6.24 -6.05
C THR A 36 -15.59 7.25 -5.55
N THR A 37 -14.36 6.77 -5.24
CA THR A 37 -13.25 7.61 -4.79
C THR A 37 -12.52 8.30 -5.94
N LEU A 38 -12.55 7.75 -7.16
CA LEU A 38 -11.88 8.32 -8.31
C LEU A 38 -12.44 9.72 -8.66
N ARG A 39 -11.53 10.58 -9.15
CA ARG A 39 -11.83 11.92 -9.65
C ARG A 39 -11.27 12.07 -11.06
N ASN A 40 -11.75 13.09 -11.77
CA ASN A 40 -11.22 13.40 -13.08
C ASN A 40 -9.76 13.85 -12.96
N GLY A 41 -8.89 13.25 -13.77
CA GLY A 41 -7.47 13.57 -13.80
C GLY A 41 -6.60 12.33 -13.63
N GLY A 42 -5.74 12.10 -14.62
CA GLY A 42 -4.69 11.08 -14.59
C GLY A 42 -3.43 11.65 -15.24
N ILE A 43 -2.28 11.48 -14.60
CA ILE A 43 -0.98 11.90 -15.14
C ILE A 43 -0.16 10.64 -15.36
N ILE A 44 0.29 10.43 -16.59
CA ILE A 44 1.14 9.29 -16.95
C ILE A 44 2.59 9.74 -16.83
N GLY A 45 3.36 9.07 -15.97
CA GLY A 45 4.79 9.29 -15.80
C GLY A 45 5.62 8.71 -16.95
N SER A 46 6.94 8.72 -16.80
CA SER A 46 7.86 8.21 -17.84
C SER A 46 7.66 6.71 -18.11
N GLU A 47 7.81 6.31 -19.39
CA GLU A 47 7.66 4.93 -19.88
C GLU A 47 6.33 4.22 -19.53
N GLY A 48 5.25 4.95 -19.27
CA GLY A 48 3.91 4.36 -19.09
C GLY A 48 3.79 3.38 -17.90
N LYS A 49 4.76 3.41 -16.98
CA LYS A 49 4.84 2.47 -15.84
C LYS A 49 4.25 3.03 -14.56
N GLN A 50 4.25 4.35 -14.39
CA GLN A 50 3.70 5.05 -13.23
C GLN A 50 2.58 5.98 -13.68
N ILE A 51 1.52 6.01 -12.89
CA ILE A 51 0.32 6.81 -13.13
C ILE A 51 -0.02 7.51 -11.82
N ALA A 52 -0.26 8.81 -11.88
CA ALA A 52 -0.91 9.54 -10.80
C ALA A 52 -2.41 9.60 -11.10
N GLN A 53 -3.23 9.10 -10.20
CA GLN A 53 -4.68 9.15 -10.34
C GLN A 53 -5.25 10.12 -9.30
N SER A 54 -6.09 11.07 -9.73
CA SER A 54 -6.81 11.94 -8.80
C SER A 54 -7.91 11.14 -8.09
N THR A 55 -7.99 11.28 -6.78
CA THR A 55 -9.03 10.69 -5.93
C THR A 55 -9.60 11.75 -4.97
N MET A 56 -10.65 11.40 -4.25
CA MET A 56 -11.21 12.27 -3.21
C MET A 56 -10.27 12.52 -2.03
N PHE A 57 -9.22 11.71 -1.87
CA PHE A 57 -8.23 11.85 -0.80
C PHE A 57 -6.97 12.61 -1.24
N GLY A 58 -6.89 12.98 -2.52
CA GLY A 58 -5.68 13.55 -3.14
C GLY A 58 -5.23 12.71 -4.33
N TRP A 59 -4.02 12.99 -4.83
CA TRP A 59 -3.43 12.21 -5.92
C TRP A 59 -2.76 10.96 -5.38
N VAL A 60 -3.03 9.80 -5.99
CA VAL A 60 -2.41 8.51 -5.65
C VAL A 60 -1.46 8.12 -6.76
N GLU A 61 -0.20 7.84 -6.44
CA GLU A 61 0.73 7.22 -7.37
C GLU A 61 0.49 5.71 -7.43
N ALA A 62 0.33 5.18 -8.63
CA ALA A 62 0.11 3.77 -8.91
C ALA A 62 1.02 3.31 -10.04
N GLY A 63 1.38 2.02 -10.06
CA GLY A 63 2.11 1.41 -11.15
C GLY A 63 3.37 0.66 -10.72
N GLN A 64 4.17 0.28 -11.71
CA GLN A 64 5.32 -0.59 -11.49
C GLN A 64 6.51 0.19 -10.95
N ILE A 65 6.89 -0.07 -9.70
CA ILE A 65 8.14 0.42 -9.13
C ILE A 65 9.30 -0.43 -9.67
N ARG A 66 10.19 0.16 -10.46
CA ARG A 66 11.42 -0.53 -10.92
C ARG A 66 12.37 -0.66 -9.74
N LYS A 67 12.57 -1.88 -9.25
CA LYS A 67 13.64 -2.20 -8.29
C LYS A 67 14.99 -2.03 -8.99
N GLY A 68 15.88 -1.23 -8.41
CA GLY A 68 17.26 -1.13 -8.87
C GLY A 68 17.97 -2.48 -8.71
N SER A 69 18.97 -2.77 -9.53
CA SER A 69 19.69 -4.05 -9.60
C SER A 69 20.29 -4.54 -8.26
N ASN A 70 20.31 -3.70 -7.23
CA ASN A 70 20.94 -3.96 -5.93
C ASN A 70 19.93 -4.10 -4.76
N SER A 71 18.61 -4.05 -5.00
CA SER A 71 17.63 -4.28 -3.91
C SER A 71 17.24 -5.75 -3.82
N SER A 72 17.73 -6.45 -2.81
CA SER A 72 17.41 -7.85 -2.50
C SER A 72 16.05 -8.05 -1.81
N SER A 73 15.22 -7.01 -1.70
CA SER A 73 13.85 -7.15 -1.18
C SER A 73 13.03 -7.97 -2.17
N CYS A 74 12.60 -9.17 -1.77
CA CYS A 74 11.49 -9.84 -2.43
C CYS A 74 10.19 -9.13 -2.02
N THR A 75 9.32 -8.82 -2.99
CA THR A 75 7.94 -8.48 -2.67
C THR A 75 7.19 -9.80 -2.71
N GLN A 76 6.74 -10.28 -1.56
CA GLN A 76 5.85 -11.44 -1.51
C GLN A 76 4.43 -10.94 -1.78
N SER A 77 3.73 -11.62 -2.70
CA SER A 77 2.34 -11.34 -3.00
C SER A 77 1.60 -12.67 -2.97
N HIS A 78 0.50 -12.70 -2.25
CA HIS A 78 -0.35 -13.86 -2.14
C HIS A 78 -1.66 -13.57 -2.87
N LEU A 79 -2.05 -14.47 -3.77
CA LEU A 79 -3.32 -14.38 -4.50
C LEU A 79 -4.23 -15.50 -4.00
N ILE A 80 -5.38 -15.10 -3.47
CA ILE A 80 -6.42 -16.02 -2.99
C ILE A 80 -7.63 -15.88 -3.93
N CYS A 81 -8.01 -16.97 -4.57
CA CYS A 81 -9.24 -17.05 -5.36
C CYS A 81 -10.26 -17.88 -4.58
N VAL A 82 -11.43 -17.30 -4.31
CA VAL A 82 -12.52 -17.97 -3.58
C VAL A 82 -13.69 -18.13 -4.54
N GLU A 83 -14.05 -19.38 -4.84
CA GLU A 83 -15.16 -19.71 -5.76
C GLU A 83 -16.53 -19.71 -5.08
N SER A 84 -16.57 -19.74 -3.74
CA SER A 84 -17.81 -19.74 -2.96
C SER A 84 -17.62 -19.08 -1.59
N ASP A 85 -18.56 -18.23 -1.18
CA ASP A 85 -18.47 -17.41 0.04
C ASP A 85 -18.48 -18.22 1.36
N SER A 86 -18.79 -19.52 1.32
CA SER A 86 -18.96 -20.35 2.52
C SER A 86 -17.69 -20.49 3.38
N ASN A 87 -16.52 -20.08 2.89
CA ASN A 87 -15.26 -20.24 3.60
C ASN A 87 -14.33 -19.01 3.55
N ILE A 88 -14.80 -17.86 3.05
CA ILE A 88 -13.95 -16.68 2.86
C ILE A 88 -13.39 -16.17 4.20
N ASP A 89 -14.23 -16.13 5.23
CA ASP A 89 -13.84 -15.66 6.56
C ASP A 89 -12.71 -16.50 7.17
N SER A 90 -12.80 -17.83 7.06
CA SER A 90 -11.75 -18.73 7.57
C SER A 90 -10.45 -18.60 6.79
N ILE A 91 -10.53 -18.43 5.47
CA ILE A 91 -9.35 -18.27 4.61
C ILE A 91 -8.65 -16.95 4.94
N LEU A 92 -9.41 -15.86 5.11
CA LEU A 92 -8.87 -14.56 5.51
C LEU A 92 -8.25 -14.63 6.91
N GLN A 93 -8.90 -15.29 7.88
CA GLN A 93 -8.33 -15.48 9.21
C GLN A 93 -7.00 -16.24 9.16
N GLN A 94 -6.93 -17.33 8.41
CA GLN A 94 -5.69 -18.09 8.26
C GLN A 94 -4.60 -17.25 7.58
N PHE A 95 -4.95 -16.49 6.55
CA PHE A 95 -4.02 -15.58 5.88
C PHE A 95 -3.40 -14.57 6.86
N TRP A 96 -4.23 -13.90 7.66
CA TRP A 96 -3.74 -12.93 8.64
C TRP A 96 -2.89 -13.59 9.74
N GLN A 97 -3.22 -14.82 10.16
CA GLN A 97 -2.41 -15.57 11.12
C GLN A 97 -1.01 -15.92 10.58
N GLU A 98 -0.90 -16.23 9.29
CA GLU A 98 0.38 -16.57 8.65
C GLU A 98 1.22 -15.32 8.32
N GLU A 99 0.59 -14.16 8.05
CA GLU A 99 1.31 -12.89 7.85
C GLU A 99 1.71 -12.20 9.16
N GLU A 100 1.01 -12.44 10.28
CA GLU A 100 1.42 -11.93 11.59
C GLU A 100 2.79 -12.52 11.99
N LEU A 101 3.84 -11.69 11.92
CA LEU A 101 5.15 -12.05 12.47
C LEU A 101 4.99 -12.34 13.97
N PRO A 102 5.63 -13.40 14.52
CA PRO A 102 5.58 -13.65 15.94
C PRO A 102 6.13 -12.42 16.67
N ILE A 103 5.26 -11.73 17.41
CA ILE A 103 5.63 -10.58 18.21
C ILE A 103 6.72 -11.05 19.16
N LYS A 104 7.99 -10.70 18.89
CA LYS A 104 9.02 -10.74 19.92
C LYS A 104 8.65 -9.63 20.88
N MET A 105 7.81 -9.96 21.87
CA MET A 105 7.73 -9.24 23.11
C MET A 105 9.10 -9.34 23.78
N SER A 106 10.04 -8.47 23.39
CA SER A 106 11.15 -8.16 24.27
C SER A 106 10.51 -7.46 25.46
N PHE A 107 10.35 -8.23 26.54
CA PHE A 107 9.89 -7.77 27.84
C PHE A 107 10.62 -6.48 28.23
N LEU A 108 9.95 -5.34 28.02
CA LEU A 108 10.10 -4.16 28.85
C LEU A 108 8.78 -3.93 29.58
N PHE A 109 8.28 -5.00 30.20
CA PHE A 109 7.39 -4.87 31.34
C PHE A 109 8.27 -4.67 32.57
N GLY A 110 8.45 -3.41 33.00
CA GLY A 110 9.29 -3.12 34.14
C GLY A 110 9.31 -1.67 34.60
N ARG A 111 8.32 -1.33 35.44
CA ARG A 111 8.23 -0.21 36.42
C ARG A 111 7.64 1.10 35.88
N ARG A 112 6.69 1.77 36.55
CA ARG A 112 5.80 1.52 37.72
C ARG A 112 4.92 2.79 37.79
N VAL A 113 3.63 2.64 38.09
CA VAL A 113 2.74 3.54 38.88
C VAL A 113 3.44 4.83 39.36
N LEU A 114 3.09 6.05 38.93
CA LEU A 114 1.84 6.82 39.00
C LEU A 114 1.75 7.79 37.82
#